data_AF-A0A0L0UIR0-F1
#
_entry.id   AF-A0A0L0UIR0-F1
#
_cell.length_a   1.000
_cell.length_b   1.000
_cell.length_c   1.000
_cell.angle_alpha   90.00
_cell.angle_beta   90.00
_cell.angle_gamma   90.00
#
_symmetry.space_group_name_H-M   'P 1'
#
loop_
_entity.id
_entity.type
_entity.pdbx_description
1 polymer ?
#
loop_
_entity_poly.entity_id
_entity_poly.type
_entity_poly.pdbx_seq_one_letter_code
_entity_poly.pdbx_strand_id
1 'polypeptide(L)'
;THRDGSITSTGLRKACPGRLGAINAGAKLPISADDEDSAIQSKKNATGTLNAFFQKERFDNKTMNKILVLWLIRHSLAWNRFEDHLLRVAFDYSNATSSIFCRTWAALHARKLYVTLQEQVIWDIRVRCIAMISSFV
;
A
#
# COMPACT_ATOMS: atom_id res chain seq x y z
N THR A 1 -20.05 34.77 -15.06
CA THR A 1 -20.15 33.35 -15.48
C THR A 1 -19.66 32.47 -14.34
N HIS A 2 -20.56 31.74 -13.68
CA HIS A 2 -20.20 30.83 -12.59
C HIS A 2 -19.55 29.57 -13.19
N ARG A 3 -18.31 29.26 -12.82
CA ARG A 3 -17.65 27.98 -13.17
C ARG A 3 -17.67 27.09 -11.92
N ASP A 4 -18.34 25.94 -12.03
CA ASP A 4 -18.33 24.91 -10.99
C ASP A 4 -16.94 24.28 -10.91
N GLY A 5 -16.24 24.49 -9.78
CA GLY A 5 -14.91 23.93 -9.55
C GLY A 5 -13.83 24.53 -10.46
N SER A 6 -12.88 25.25 -9.89
CA SER A 6 -11.73 25.70 -10.69
C SER A 6 -10.46 25.73 -9.88
N ILE A 7 -9.36 25.31 -10.51
CA ILE A 7 -8.02 25.48 -9.98
C ILE A 7 -7.58 26.90 -10.31
N THR A 8 -7.37 27.70 -9.28
CA THR A 8 -6.86 29.07 -9.41
C THR A 8 -5.48 29.19 -8.78
N SER A 9 -4.76 30.28 -9.07
CA SER A 9 -3.46 30.56 -8.43
C SER A 9 -3.55 30.63 -6.90
N THR A 10 -4.73 30.92 -6.36
CA THR A 10 -5.04 30.98 -4.92
C THR A 10 -5.51 29.65 -4.33
N GLY A 11 -5.56 28.57 -5.11
CA GLY A 11 -5.97 27.24 -4.68
C GLY A 11 -7.23 26.71 -5.38
N LEU A 12 -7.64 25.53 -4.92
CA LEU A 12 -8.80 24.80 -5.43
C LEU A 12 -10.11 25.42 -4.89
N ARG A 13 -11.02 25.79 -5.80
CA ARG A 13 -12.38 26.21 -5.44
C ARG A 13 -13.33 25.03 -5.45
N LYS A 14 -13.97 24.81 -4.29
CA LYS A 14 -15.04 23.82 -4.08
C LYS A 14 -16.19 23.95 -5.07
N ALA A 15 -16.77 22.82 -5.42
CA ALA A 15 -17.95 22.69 -6.25
C ALA A 15 -19.14 23.43 -5.60
N CYS A 16 -20.05 23.91 -6.43
CA CYS A 16 -21.26 24.57 -5.93
C CYS A 16 -22.05 23.61 -5.02
N PRO A 17 -22.53 24.07 -3.84
CA PRO A 17 -23.35 23.27 -2.95
C PRO A 17 -24.60 22.67 -3.62
N GLY A 18 -25.17 23.36 -4.62
CA GLY A 18 -26.34 22.90 -5.37
C GLY A 18 -26.06 21.82 -6.42
N ARG A 19 -24.79 21.50 -6.69
CA ARG A 19 -24.39 20.56 -7.74
C ARG A 19 -24.96 19.16 -7.52
N LEU A 20 -24.90 18.65 -6.28
CA LEU A 20 -25.46 17.35 -5.94
C LEU A 20 -26.98 17.31 -6.16
N GLY A 21 -27.68 18.38 -5.82
CA GLY A 21 -29.12 18.51 -6.07
C GLY A 21 -29.45 18.47 -7.57
N ALA A 22 -28.64 19.14 -8.40
CA ALA A 22 -28.81 19.15 -9.85
C ALA A 22 -28.55 17.77 -10.47
N ILE A 23 -27.50 17.07 -10.04
CA ILE A 23 -27.19 15.69 -10.49
C ILE A 23 -28.35 14.74 -10.12
N ASN A 24 -28.87 14.84 -8.89
CA ASN A 24 -30.00 14.02 -8.42
C ASN A 24 -31.30 14.34 -9.18
N ALA A 25 -31.47 15.57 -9.64
CA ALA A 25 -32.57 15.98 -10.52
C ALA A 25 -32.37 15.54 -11.99
N GLY A 26 -31.29 14.81 -12.31
CA GLY A 26 -31.02 14.24 -13.63
C GLY A 26 -30.10 15.09 -14.52
N ALA A 27 -29.50 16.16 -14.00
CA ALA A 27 -28.58 16.98 -14.78
C ALA A 27 -27.26 16.24 -15.06
N LYS A 28 -26.84 16.24 -16.32
CA LYS A 28 -25.55 15.68 -16.76
C LYS A 28 -24.46 16.75 -16.68
N LEU A 29 -23.88 16.93 -15.49
CA LEU A 29 -22.79 17.87 -15.26
C LEU A 29 -21.42 17.19 -15.43
N PRO A 30 -20.41 17.88 -15.99
CA PRO A 30 -19.05 17.37 -16.03
C PRO A 30 -18.47 17.22 -14.62
N ILE A 31 -17.40 16.41 -14.51
CA ILE A 31 -16.67 16.22 -13.26
C ILE A 31 -16.07 17.56 -12.81
N SER A 32 -16.19 17.89 -11.52
CA SER A 32 -15.63 19.13 -10.96
C SER A 32 -14.15 18.94 -10.69
N ALA A 33 -13.36 20.02 -10.76
CA ALA A 33 -11.95 19.99 -10.35
C ALA A 33 -11.76 19.45 -8.92
N ASP A 34 -12.71 19.67 -8.01
CA ASP A 34 -12.66 19.11 -6.65
C ASP A 34 -12.91 17.60 -6.59
N ASP A 35 -13.74 17.09 -7.49
CA ASP A 35 -13.97 15.65 -7.59
C ASP A 35 -12.71 14.97 -8.13
N GLU A 36 -12.02 15.61 -9.07
CA GLU A 36 -10.73 15.14 -9.59
C GLU A 36 -9.66 15.13 -8.48
N ASP A 37 -9.53 16.22 -7.72
CA ASP A 37 -8.55 16.32 -6.64
C ASP A 37 -8.85 15.32 -5.49
N SER A 38 -10.11 15.11 -5.14
CA SER A 38 -10.49 14.09 -4.15
C SER A 38 -10.27 12.65 -4.66
N ALA A 39 -10.46 12.40 -5.96
CA ALA A 39 -10.10 11.13 -6.59
C ALA A 39 -8.57 10.91 -6.62
N ILE A 40 -7.78 11.96 -6.82
CA ILE A 40 -6.31 11.88 -6.76
C ILE A 40 -5.84 11.65 -5.31
N GLN A 41 -6.42 12.34 -4.33
CA GLN A 41 -6.09 12.14 -2.91
C GLN A 41 -6.47 10.74 -2.42
N SER A 42 -7.64 10.22 -2.81
CA SER A 42 -8.03 8.84 -2.47
C SER A 42 -7.10 7.80 -3.11
N LYS A 43 -6.60 8.04 -4.34
CA LYS A 43 -5.57 7.21 -4.98
C LYS A 43 -4.20 7.31 -4.32
N LYS A 44 -3.79 8.48 -3.80
CA LYS A 44 -2.53 8.62 -3.03
C LYS A 44 -2.56 7.84 -1.71
N ASN A 45 -3.74 7.68 -1.12
CA ASN A 45 -3.93 6.92 0.13
C ASN A 45 -4.13 5.42 -0.10
N ALA A 46 -4.23 4.97 -1.36
CA ALA A 46 -4.46 3.58 -1.71
C ALA A 46 -3.28 3.05 -2.54
N THR A 47 -2.43 2.25 -1.89
CA THR A 47 -1.50 1.28 -2.50
C THR A 47 -0.07 1.77 -2.71
N GLY A 48 0.84 1.29 -1.85
CA GLY A 48 2.26 1.09 -2.21
C GLY A 48 3.32 1.91 -1.47
N THR A 49 2.95 2.96 -0.73
CA THR A 49 3.95 3.80 -0.03
C THR A 49 4.06 3.40 1.43
N LEU A 50 5.29 3.29 1.95
CA LEU A 50 5.61 3.02 3.36
C LEU A 50 4.76 3.87 4.32
N ASN A 51 4.47 5.12 3.93
CA ASN A 51 3.63 6.09 4.64
C ASN A 51 2.19 5.61 4.91
N ALA A 52 1.60 4.78 4.04
CA ALA A 52 0.26 4.23 4.24
C ALA A 52 0.19 3.27 5.44
N PHE A 53 1.33 2.69 5.85
CA PHE A 53 1.40 1.81 7.01
C PHE A 53 1.46 2.58 8.35
N PHE A 54 1.74 3.88 8.35
CA PHE A 54 1.85 4.68 9.58
C PHE A 54 0.51 5.24 10.07
N GLN A 55 -0.52 5.30 9.22
CA GLN A 55 -1.80 5.97 9.56
C GLN A 55 -2.86 5.09 10.26
N LYS A 56 -2.63 3.79 10.45
CA LYS A 56 -3.59 2.92 11.14
C LYS A 56 -3.07 2.53 12.53
N GLU A 57 -3.73 3.05 13.57
CA GLU A 57 -3.53 2.59 14.96
C GLU A 57 -3.55 1.06 15.04
N ARG A 58 -2.45 0.48 15.57
CA ARG A 58 -2.44 -0.40 16.76
C ARG A 58 -1.18 -1.25 16.97
N PHE A 59 -0.13 -1.08 16.18
CA PHE A 59 1.06 -1.94 16.22
C PHE A 59 0.72 -3.40 15.87
N ASP A 60 1.00 -3.80 14.63
CA ASP A 60 0.90 -5.19 14.21
C ASP A 60 2.27 -5.86 14.31
N ASN A 61 2.37 -6.83 15.22
CA ASN A 61 3.60 -7.57 15.47
C ASN A 61 4.10 -8.29 14.19
N LYS A 62 3.20 -8.76 13.32
CA LYS A 62 3.61 -9.35 12.03
C LYS A 62 4.26 -8.31 11.13
N THR A 63 3.71 -7.11 11.06
CA THR A 63 4.25 -6.01 10.27
C THR A 63 5.60 -5.54 10.82
N MET A 64 5.75 -5.40 12.14
CA MET A 64 7.05 -5.12 12.77
C MET A 64 8.10 -6.16 12.37
N ASN A 65 7.78 -7.46 12.50
CA ASN A 65 8.72 -8.53 12.14
C ASN A 65 9.13 -8.51 10.67
N LYS A 66 8.21 -8.19 9.74
CA LYS A 66 8.55 -8.01 8.32
C LYS A 66 9.55 -6.87 8.12
N ILE A 67 9.34 -5.73 8.80
CA ILE A 67 10.23 -4.57 8.74
C ILE A 67 11.61 -4.93 9.30
N LEU A 68 11.67 -5.67 10.41
CA LEU A 68 12.93 -6.13 11.00
C LEU A 68 13.71 -7.05 10.04
N VAL A 69 13.04 -8.02 9.41
CA VAL A 69 13.69 -8.90 8.43
C VAL A 69 14.22 -8.10 7.24
N LEU A 70 13.46 -7.12 6.73
CA LEU A 70 13.93 -6.23 5.66
C LEU A 70 15.14 -5.41 6.08
N TRP A 71 15.15 -4.87 7.30
CA TRP A 71 16.30 -4.16 7.87
C TRP A 71 17.53 -5.07 7.95
N LEU A 72 17.36 -6.30 8.44
CA LEU A 72 18.44 -7.29 8.55
C LEU A 72 19.07 -7.58 7.18
N ILE A 73 18.23 -7.83 6.15
CA ILE A 73 18.68 -8.11 4.78
C ILE A 73 19.38 -6.88 4.18
N ARG A 74 18.77 -5.69 4.34
CA ARG A 74 19.27 -4.44 3.75
C ARG A 74 20.65 -4.04 4.29
N HIS A 75 20.96 -4.41 5.53
CA HIS A 75 22.26 -4.17 6.16
C HIS A 75 23.19 -5.39 6.18
N SER A 76 22.81 -6.49 5.51
CA SER A 76 23.58 -7.75 5.48
C SER A 76 23.99 -8.24 6.87
N LEU A 77 23.11 -8.06 7.85
CA LEU A 77 23.37 -8.42 9.24
C LEU A 77 23.09 -9.92 9.45
N ALA A 78 23.90 -10.55 10.32
CA ALA A 78 23.64 -11.92 10.74
C ALA A 78 22.37 -11.98 11.59
N TRP A 79 21.58 -13.06 11.45
CA TRP A 79 20.36 -13.25 12.25
C TRP A 79 20.62 -13.25 13.76
N ASN A 80 21.84 -13.59 14.19
CA ASN A 80 22.24 -13.56 15.59
C ASN A 80 21.98 -12.18 16.26
N ARG A 81 21.84 -11.11 15.47
CA ARG A 81 21.44 -9.78 15.98
C ARG A 81 20.05 -9.76 16.62
N PHE A 82 19.12 -10.63 16.22
CA PHE A 82 17.81 -10.76 16.87
C PHE A 82 17.84 -11.60 18.14
N GLU A 83 18.94 -12.32 18.39
CA GLU A 83 19.17 -13.09 19.61
C GLU A 83 19.87 -12.25 20.70
N ASP A 84 20.20 -10.99 20.40
CA ASP A 84 20.78 -10.04 21.34
C ASP A 84 19.80 -9.74 22.49
N HIS A 85 20.28 -9.95 23.72
CA HIS A 85 19.50 -9.73 24.93
C HIS A 85 19.06 -8.27 25.09
N LEU A 86 19.95 -7.31 24.81
CA LEU A 86 19.63 -5.88 24.96
C LEU A 86 18.56 -5.45 23.96
N LEU A 87 18.62 -6.00 22.74
CA LEU A 87 17.61 -5.72 21.73
C LEU A 87 16.24 -6.22 22.19
N ARG A 88 16.18 -7.44 22.74
CA ARG A 88 14.93 -8.01 23.26
C ARG A 88 14.35 -7.15 24.40
N VAL A 89 15.19 -6.74 25.36
CA VAL A 89 14.77 -5.86 26.46
C VAL A 89 14.27 -4.50 25.94
N ALA A 90 14.91 -3.94 24.90
CA ALA A 90 14.48 -2.67 24.31
C ALA A 90 13.08 -2.78 23.67
N PHE A 91 12.79 -3.88 22.98
CA PHE A 91 11.45 -4.14 22.43
C PHE A 91 10.41 -4.33 23.53
N ASP A 92 10.71 -5.18 24.52
CA ASP A 92 9.83 -5.43 25.66
C ASP A 92 9.50 -4.13 26.43
N TYR A 93 10.50 -3.25 26.60
CA TYR A 93 10.32 -1.92 27.19
C TYR A 93 9.45 -1.00 26.33
N SER A 94 9.66 -0.98 25.01
CA SER A 94 8.91 -0.10 24.09
C SER A 94 7.45 -0.50 23.94
N ASN A 95 7.15 -1.81 23.95
CA ASN A 95 5.81 -2.34 23.80
C ASN A 95 5.76 -3.80 24.30
N ALA A 96 4.99 -4.05 25.36
CA ALA A 96 4.81 -5.38 25.96
C ALA A 96 4.16 -6.42 25.01
N THR A 97 3.52 -5.98 23.93
CA THR A 97 2.93 -6.88 22.92
C THR A 97 3.89 -7.24 21.78
N SER A 98 5.06 -6.62 21.75
CA SER A 98 6.07 -6.89 20.74
C SER A 98 6.73 -8.24 20.98
N SER A 99 6.89 -9.04 19.93
CA SER A 99 7.69 -10.25 20.02
C SER A 99 8.41 -10.51 18.71
N ILE A 100 9.73 -10.72 18.80
CA ILE A 100 10.56 -11.00 17.64
C ILE A 100 10.37 -12.47 17.27
N PHE A 101 10.05 -12.72 16.01
CA PHE A 101 9.86 -14.06 15.49
C PHE A 101 11.20 -14.74 15.20
N CYS A 102 11.19 -16.07 15.27
CA CYS A 102 12.37 -16.90 15.08
C CYS A 102 12.78 -17.03 13.60
N ARG A 103 14.01 -17.53 13.37
CA ARG A 103 14.58 -17.81 12.03
C ARG A 103 13.65 -18.61 11.14
N THR A 104 13.03 -19.66 11.71
CA THR A 104 12.19 -20.60 10.97
C THR A 104 10.92 -19.94 10.46
N TRP A 105 10.33 -19.00 11.21
CA TRP A 105 9.17 -18.24 10.78
C TRP A 105 9.50 -17.39 9.54
N ALA A 106 10.63 -16.68 9.56
CA ALA A 106 11.04 -15.86 8.41
C ALA A 106 11.36 -16.71 7.18
N ALA A 107 12.03 -17.86 7.36
CA ALA A 107 12.29 -18.80 6.28
C ALA A 107 10.98 -19.34 5.66
N LEU A 108 9.98 -19.70 6.49
CA LEU A 108 8.66 -20.14 6.01
C LEU A 108 7.92 -19.03 5.27
N HIS A 109 7.98 -17.80 5.76
CA HIS A 109 7.37 -16.65 5.09
C HIS A 109 8.04 -16.34 3.74
N ALA A 110 9.38 -16.36 3.70
CA ALA A 110 10.13 -16.18 2.45
C ALA A 110 9.80 -17.28 1.44
N ARG A 111 9.75 -18.54 1.87
CA ARG A 111 9.33 -19.67 1.02
C ARG A 111 7.92 -19.46 0.46
N LYS A 112 6.96 -19.11 1.32
CA LYS A 112 5.57 -18.87 0.88
C LYS A 112 5.50 -17.76 -0.16
N LEU A 113 6.19 -16.66 0.09
CA LEU A 113 6.25 -15.51 -0.81
C LEU A 113 6.91 -15.88 -2.15
N TYR A 114 7.99 -16.66 -2.13
CA TYR A 114 8.65 -17.16 -3.33
C TYR A 114 7.71 -18.02 -4.17
N VAL A 115 7.02 -18.99 -3.57
CA VAL A 115 6.08 -19.87 -4.29
C VAL A 115 4.94 -19.05 -4.91
N THR A 116 4.35 -18.12 -4.15
CA THR A 116 3.29 -17.25 -4.68
C THR A 116 3.76 -16.40 -5.86
N LEU A 117 4.96 -15.82 -5.78
CA LEU A 117 5.53 -15.06 -6.90
C LEU A 117 5.84 -15.96 -8.10
N GLN A 118 6.37 -17.16 -7.86
CA GLN A 118 6.66 -18.13 -8.90
C GLN A 118 5.38 -18.53 -9.65
N GLU A 119 4.29 -18.80 -8.93
CA GLU A 119 2.98 -19.10 -9.51
C GLU A 119 2.47 -17.96 -10.38
N GLN A 120 2.59 -16.71 -9.91
CA GLN A 120 2.21 -15.51 -10.66
C GLN A 120 3.01 -15.36 -11.96
N VAL A 121 4.33 -15.55 -11.89
CA VAL A 121 5.20 -15.46 -13.08
C VAL A 121 4.86 -16.55 -14.10
N ILE A 122 4.62 -17.79 -13.65
CA ILE A 122 4.24 -18.89 -14.56
C ILE A 122 2.88 -18.60 -15.21
N TRP A 123 1.94 -18.08 -14.44
CA TRP A 123 0.64 -17.68 -14.96
C TRP A 123 0.77 -16.58 -16.03
N ASP A 124 1.55 -15.54 -15.76
CA ASP A 124 1.81 -14.44 -16.70
C ASP A 124 2.45 -14.95 -18.01
N ILE A 125 3.42 -15.86 -17.91
CA ILE A 125 4.06 -16.47 -19.08
C ILE A 125 3.03 -17.25 -19.91
N ARG A 126 2.20 -18.09 -19.27
CA ARG A 126 1.20 -18.90 -19.97
C ARG A 126 0.17 -18.03 -20.69
N VAL A 127 -0.36 -17.02 -20.02
CA VAL A 127 -1.35 -16.10 -20.61
C VAL A 127 -0.75 -15.35 -21.80
N ARG A 128 0.48 -14.83 -21.68
CA ARG A 128 1.15 -14.12 -22.78
C ARG A 128 1.50 -15.04 -23.95
N CYS A 129 1.96 -16.26 -23.70
CA CYS A 129 2.25 -17.22 -24.77
C CYS A 129 0.99 -17.64 -25.53
N ILE A 130 -0.13 -17.88 -24.82
CA ILE A 130 -1.42 -18.19 -25.46
C ILE A 130 -1.92 -16.99 -26.28
N ALA A 131 -1.82 -15.77 -25.74
CA ALA A 131 -2.22 -14.56 -26.46
C ALA A 131 -1.37 -14.33 -27.73
N MET A 132 -0.08 -14.66 -27.68
CA MET A 132 0.80 -14.59 -28.84
C MET A 132 0.40 -15.58 -29.94
N ILE A 133 0.05 -16.82 -29.58
CA ILE A 133 -0.42 -17.83 -30.56
C ILE A 133 -1.77 -17.43 -31.18
N SER A 134 -2.68 -16.88 -30.37
CA SER A 134 -3.97 -16.33 -30.85
C SER A 134 -3.85 -15.11 -31.75
N SER A 135 -2.69 -14.44 -31.80
CA SER A 135 -2.46 -13.27 -32.66
C SER A 135 -1.90 -13.66 -34.04
N PHE A 136 -1.56 -14.94 -34.23
CA PHE A 136 -1.01 -15.50 -35.48
C PHE A 136 -2.00 -16.41 -36.22
N VAL A 137 -3.19 -16.65 -35.64
CA VAL A 137 -4.33 -17.35 -36.28
C VAL A 137 -5.45 -16.36 -36.45
#